data_AF-A0A5N6U976-F1
#
_entry.id   AF-A0A5N6U976-F1
#
_cell.length_a   1.000
_cell.length_b   1.000
_cell.length_c   1.000
_cell.angle_alpha   90.00
_cell.angle_beta   90.00
_cell.angle_gamma   90.00
#
_symmetry.space_group_name_H-M   'P 1'
#
loop_
_entity.id
_entity.type
_entity.pdbx_description
1 polymer ?
#
loop_
_entity_poly.entity_id
_entity_poly.type
_entity_poly.pdbx_seq_one_letter_code
_entity_poly.pdbx_strand_id
1 'polypeptide(L)'
;MNLPPELMSQVLQHAVEVWPVYDLIRARCVSSFFNDEIVRHLPNSPELQGSGIVNYWFELPETVKRKILYQKIKDHPHRACVISSFHYEALKRHADGPEKNEIKEELTQAIVEAAMMAKRTPKVLLAPGYYEWQAPDDCKPLGGWSSTLIGTPFEYDLHMTRVFYAIKNQDHASLAALLQRGRCVFFHLSNLWGRRPVEVAADFADGEIIRIFYQYSQTENVWRKAFHYPNLVRTAVRHGNKDMLRFCLDDYVRLRTVDSGASGNVSELNLQLQDEALYMAVRLGKAEMVNMLMNASCELDKANVRFECLVEAIRFGQLSMVEHFLSLGGFDLGMRTGRSPKGLLFTAIQDCDPCVAQEVIETLLKNDVNPNTTNPAAWGTPLQEAVIREDPELTELLLAYGADPNLAGIPEESKARRRPPLFLAAAQGLWSVFDLLVNHGAHRSFTWKGKRYTIGSDRRSLDHITKVLVDLGWSQSTVEDAQIQCYMLPQSTPTRDIRKDPYVRRLVGTN
;
A
#
# COMPACT_ATOMS: atom_id res chain seq x y z
N MET A 1 -36.19 2.80 13.29
CA MET A 1 -36.75 4.12 13.65
C MET A 1 -35.67 5.14 13.37
N ASN A 2 -35.90 6.07 12.44
CA ASN A 2 -34.96 7.17 12.21
C ASN A 2 -35.31 8.28 13.20
N LEU A 3 -34.43 8.49 14.19
CA LEU A 3 -34.51 9.66 15.06
C LEU A 3 -34.35 10.93 14.20
N PRO A 4 -35.10 12.02 14.49
CA PRO A 4 -34.86 13.33 13.90
C PRO A 4 -33.39 13.77 14.11
N PRO A 5 -32.78 14.45 13.13
CA PRO A 5 -31.38 14.85 13.20
C PRO A 5 -31.06 15.76 14.40
N GLU A 6 -32.01 16.57 14.86
CA GLU A 6 -31.84 17.44 16.03
C GLU A 6 -31.70 16.62 17.32
N LEU A 7 -32.54 15.60 17.49
CA LEU A 7 -32.45 14.68 18.64
C LEU A 7 -31.18 13.85 18.57
N MET A 8 -30.78 13.44 17.36
CA MET A 8 -29.54 12.71 17.15
C MET A 8 -28.31 13.55 17.48
N SER A 9 -28.30 14.84 17.15
CA SER A 9 -27.24 15.78 17.53
C SER A 9 -27.13 15.94 19.04
N GLN A 10 -28.25 16.09 19.75
CA GLN A 10 -28.24 16.14 21.22
C GLN A 10 -27.72 14.85 21.86
N VAL A 11 -28.13 13.69 21.33
CA VAL A 11 -27.62 12.39 21.78
C VAL A 11 -26.11 12.29 21.57
N LEU A 12 -25.61 12.69 20.40
CA LEU A 12 -24.17 12.66 20.11
C LEU A 12 -23.38 13.64 20.97
N GLN A 13 -23.92 14.83 21.24
CA GLN A 13 -23.31 15.80 22.16
C GLN A 13 -23.15 15.19 23.55
N HIS A 14 -24.18 14.58 24.10
CA HIS A 14 -24.11 13.94 25.41
C HIS A 14 -23.25 12.67 25.40
N ALA A 15 -23.26 11.92 24.29
CA ALA A 15 -22.37 10.77 24.11
C ALA A 15 -20.90 11.18 24.19
N VAL A 16 -20.50 12.35 23.66
CA VAL A 16 -19.13 12.86 23.75
C VAL A 16 -18.67 13.11 25.19
N GLU A 17 -19.61 13.40 26.10
CA GLU A 17 -19.33 13.63 27.53
C GLU A 17 -19.13 12.33 28.32
N VAL A 18 -19.73 11.22 27.85
CA VAL A 18 -19.87 9.98 28.64
C VAL A 18 -19.14 8.79 28.00
N TRP A 19 -19.04 8.74 26.68
CA TRP A 19 -18.47 7.59 25.97
C TRP A 19 -16.95 7.65 25.89
N PRO A 20 -16.28 6.47 25.89
CA PRO A 20 -14.85 6.39 25.61
C PRO A 20 -14.50 7.02 24.25
N VAL A 21 -13.37 7.73 24.19
CA VAL A 21 -12.87 8.36 22.95
C VAL A 21 -12.73 7.34 21.82
N TYR A 22 -12.37 6.10 22.14
CA TYR A 22 -12.29 5.02 21.16
C TYR A 22 -13.62 4.74 20.45
N ASP A 23 -14.71 4.70 21.22
CA ASP A 23 -16.05 4.45 20.70
C ASP A 23 -16.56 5.65 19.90
N LEU A 24 -16.22 6.87 20.33
CA LEU A 24 -16.49 8.09 19.56
C LEU A 24 -15.76 8.09 18.22
N ILE A 25 -14.50 7.65 18.17
CA ILE A 25 -13.74 7.54 16.91
C ILE A 25 -14.38 6.54 15.95
N ARG A 26 -14.85 5.39 16.46
CA ARG A 26 -15.56 4.39 15.65
C ARG A 26 -16.93 4.89 15.18
N ALA A 27 -17.67 5.57 16.05
CA ALA A 27 -18.99 6.11 15.74
C ALA A 27 -18.96 7.13 14.59
N ARG A 28 -17.83 7.84 14.39
CA ARG A 28 -17.63 8.72 13.22
C ARG A 28 -17.72 8.01 11.88
N CYS A 29 -17.41 6.71 11.83
CA CYS A 29 -17.45 5.92 10.60
C CYS A 29 -18.88 5.51 10.19
N VAL A 30 -19.89 5.79 11.02
CA VAL A 30 -21.29 5.41 10.76
C VAL A 30 -21.90 6.24 9.63
N SER A 31 -21.63 7.54 9.60
CA SER A 31 -22.09 8.46 8.54
C SER A 31 -21.36 9.80 8.60
N SER A 32 -21.47 10.61 7.54
CA SER A 32 -20.97 11.98 7.52
C SER A 32 -21.57 12.84 8.64
N PHE A 33 -22.87 12.70 8.90
CA PHE A 33 -23.55 13.39 10.00
C PHE A 33 -22.93 13.08 11.37
N PHE A 34 -22.69 11.79 11.66
CA PHE A 34 -22.03 11.37 12.89
C PHE A 34 -20.61 11.94 12.98
N ASN A 35 -19.87 11.88 11.87
CA ASN A 35 -18.53 12.44 11.82
C ASN A 35 -18.53 13.94 12.19
N ASP A 36 -19.39 14.74 11.56
CA ASP A 36 -19.41 16.19 11.74
C ASP A 36 -19.83 16.59 13.15
N GLU A 37 -20.84 15.93 13.69
CA GLU A 37 -21.35 16.24 15.03
C GLU A 37 -20.36 15.84 16.13
N ILE A 38 -19.79 14.63 16.03
CA ILE A 38 -18.77 14.17 16.98
C ILE A 38 -17.55 15.09 16.89
N VAL A 39 -17.03 15.38 15.69
CA VAL A 39 -15.86 16.27 15.50
C VAL A 39 -16.10 17.68 16.05
N ARG A 40 -17.35 18.17 16.02
CA ARG A 40 -17.70 19.48 16.58
C ARG A 40 -17.49 19.54 18.08
N HIS A 41 -17.94 18.50 18.81
CA HIS A 41 -17.96 18.49 20.28
C HIS A 41 -16.78 17.75 20.92
N LEU A 42 -16.09 16.88 20.17
CA LEU A 42 -15.01 16.01 20.65
C LEU A 42 -13.92 16.74 21.47
N PRO A 43 -13.44 17.95 21.10
CA PRO A 43 -12.46 18.68 21.91
C PRO A 43 -12.89 18.96 23.36
N ASN A 44 -14.20 19.00 23.62
CA ASN A 44 -14.74 19.26 24.95
C ASN A 44 -14.82 17.99 25.83
N SER A 45 -14.55 16.80 25.26
CA SER A 45 -14.62 15.54 26.00
C SER A 45 -13.67 15.53 27.20
N PRO A 46 -14.14 15.15 28.40
CA PRO A 46 -13.30 15.13 29.60
C PRO A 46 -12.10 14.17 29.49
N GLU A 47 -12.24 13.07 28.74
CA GLU A 47 -11.13 12.14 28.48
C GLU A 47 -10.00 12.78 27.66
N LEU A 48 -10.35 13.66 26.72
CA LEU A 48 -9.40 14.42 25.90
C LEU A 48 -8.78 15.60 26.64
N GLN A 49 -9.44 16.12 27.67
CA GLN A 49 -8.81 17.10 28.55
C GLN A 49 -7.67 16.48 29.38
N GLY A 50 -7.67 15.15 29.60
CA GLY A 50 -6.64 14.40 30.32
C GLY A 50 -5.34 14.12 29.53
N SER A 51 -4.59 13.10 29.96
CA SER A 51 -3.41 12.56 29.24
C SER A 51 -3.78 11.55 28.14
N GLY A 52 -5.04 11.11 28.09
CA GLY A 52 -5.53 10.08 27.15
C GLY A 52 -5.49 10.50 25.68
N ILE A 53 -5.47 11.80 25.40
CA ILE A 53 -5.40 12.36 24.04
C ILE A 53 -4.22 11.88 23.21
N VAL A 54 -3.11 11.56 23.88
CA VAL A 54 -1.89 11.09 23.25
C VAL A 54 -2.09 9.71 22.62
N ASN A 55 -2.93 8.87 23.22
CA ASN A 55 -3.16 7.49 22.79
C ASN A 55 -3.97 7.39 21.51
N TYR A 56 -4.75 8.42 21.19
CA TYR A 56 -5.65 8.45 20.03
C TYR A 56 -5.24 9.48 18.98
N TRP A 57 -4.07 10.11 19.15
CA TRP A 57 -3.71 11.26 18.33
C TRP A 57 -3.69 10.94 16.84
N PHE A 58 -3.20 9.78 16.44
CA PHE A 58 -3.06 9.46 15.02
C PHE A 58 -4.42 9.20 14.34
N GLU A 59 -5.42 8.76 15.11
CA GLU A 59 -6.79 8.47 14.70
C GLU A 59 -7.68 9.73 14.65
N LEU A 60 -7.26 10.82 15.30
CA LEU A 60 -8.00 12.08 15.32
C LEU A 60 -7.93 12.82 13.97
N PRO A 61 -9.03 13.46 13.53
CA PRO A 61 -9.03 14.34 12.35
C PRO A 61 -8.12 15.54 12.57
N GLU A 62 -7.55 16.07 11.48
CA GLU A 62 -6.69 17.24 11.58
C GLU A 62 -7.40 18.47 12.16
N THR A 63 -8.70 18.66 11.85
CA THR A 63 -9.51 19.75 12.40
C THR A 63 -9.62 19.67 13.92
N VAL A 64 -9.77 18.46 14.47
CA VAL A 64 -9.80 18.23 15.92
C VAL A 64 -8.41 18.45 16.53
N LYS A 65 -7.35 17.91 15.90
CA LYS A 65 -5.97 18.12 16.34
C LYS A 65 -5.63 19.61 16.47
N ARG A 66 -5.96 20.42 15.45
CA ARG A 66 -5.77 21.88 15.49
C ARG A 66 -6.50 22.51 16.67
N LYS A 67 -7.80 22.21 16.85
CA LYS A 67 -8.58 22.74 17.98
C LYS A 67 -7.96 22.40 19.33
N ILE A 68 -7.47 21.17 19.51
CA ILE A 68 -6.78 20.74 20.73
C ILE A 68 -5.52 21.57 20.97
N LEU A 69 -4.68 21.77 19.94
CA LEU A 69 -3.45 22.56 20.07
C LEU A 69 -3.76 24.01 20.47
N TYR A 70 -4.76 24.63 19.83
CA TYR A 70 -5.23 25.97 20.22
C TYR A 70 -5.73 26.02 21.67
N GLN A 71 -6.49 25.02 22.10
CA GLN A 71 -6.98 24.94 23.47
C GLN A 71 -5.84 24.78 24.48
N LYS A 72 -4.86 23.91 24.20
CA LYS A 72 -3.66 23.75 25.05
C LYS A 72 -2.82 25.02 25.13
N ILE A 73 -2.73 25.79 24.05
CA ILE A 73 -2.09 27.10 24.04
C ILE A 73 -2.87 28.09 24.91
N LYS A 74 -4.21 28.11 24.80
CA LYS A 74 -5.08 28.98 25.60
C LYS A 74 -5.03 28.65 27.09
N ASP A 75 -4.96 27.37 27.44
CA ASP A 75 -4.95 26.87 28.81
C ASP A 75 -3.56 26.93 29.48
N HIS A 76 -2.55 27.49 28.80
CA HIS A 76 -1.18 27.61 29.30
C HIS A 76 -1.06 28.07 30.77
N PRO A 77 -1.79 29.12 31.23
CA PRO A 77 -1.65 29.62 32.61
C PRO A 77 -2.05 28.60 33.68
N HIS A 78 -2.94 27.66 33.35
CA HIS A 78 -3.44 26.64 34.28
C HIS A 78 -2.73 25.30 34.09
N ARG A 79 -2.37 24.97 32.85
CA ARG A 79 -1.83 23.67 32.49
C ARG A 79 -0.82 23.77 31.35
N ALA A 80 0.35 24.30 31.69
CA ALA A 80 1.46 24.41 30.76
C ALA A 80 1.93 23.05 30.24
N CYS A 81 2.14 22.97 28.94
CA CYS A 81 2.80 21.90 28.21
C CYS A 81 3.85 22.46 27.24
N VAL A 82 4.73 21.61 26.72
CA VAL A 82 5.87 22.02 25.86
C VAL A 82 5.47 22.99 24.76
N ILE A 83 4.43 22.68 23.96
CA ILE A 83 4.01 23.57 22.86
C ILE A 83 3.46 24.92 23.37
N SER A 84 2.67 24.90 24.45
CA SER A 84 2.11 26.12 25.04
C SER A 84 3.18 27.00 25.68
N SER A 85 4.22 26.39 26.27
CA SER A 85 5.38 27.09 26.84
C SER A 85 6.23 27.71 25.74
N PHE A 86 6.44 26.99 24.62
CA PHE A 86 7.12 27.54 23.45
C PHE A 86 6.37 28.75 22.88
N HIS A 87 5.05 28.64 22.72
CA HIS A 87 4.20 29.74 22.29
C HIS A 87 4.27 30.94 23.23
N TYR A 88 4.15 30.72 24.54
CA TYR A 88 4.20 31.79 25.53
C TYR A 88 5.55 32.52 25.51
N GLU A 89 6.66 31.78 25.44
CA GLU A 89 8.01 32.32 25.35
C GLU A 89 8.26 33.06 24.02
N ALA A 90 7.64 32.63 22.92
CA ALA A 90 7.73 33.30 21.62
C ALA A 90 6.97 34.62 21.61
N LEU A 91 5.77 34.65 22.20
CA LEU A 91 5.02 35.88 22.38
C LEU A 91 5.75 36.86 23.29
N LYS A 92 6.28 36.40 24.42
CA LYS A 92 7.01 37.25 25.38
C LYS A 92 8.16 38.02 24.74
N ARG A 93 8.87 37.42 23.78
CA ARG A 93 10.00 38.04 23.07
C ARG A 93 9.59 38.99 21.91
N HIS A 94 8.36 38.87 21.42
CA HIS A 94 7.85 39.64 20.28
C HIS A 94 6.68 40.58 20.64
N ALA A 95 6.36 40.75 21.93
CA ALA A 95 5.14 41.40 22.41
C ALA A 95 5.14 42.95 22.47
N ASP A 96 6.15 43.61 21.90
CA ASP A 96 6.30 45.07 21.99
C ASP A 96 6.02 45.75 20.65
N GLY A 97 4.83 46.38 20.51
CA GLY A 97 4.47 47.17 19.33
C GLY A 97 2.96 47.28 19.02
N PRO A 98 2.54 48.15 18.08
CA PRO A 98 1.14 48.35 17.69
C PRO A 98 0.55 47.21 16.82
N GLU A 99 1.38 46.41 16.15
CA GLU A 99 0.99 45.25 15.32
C GLU A 99 0.81 43.94 16.14
N LYS A 100 0.77 44.06 17.47
CA LYS A 100 0.87 42.94 18.42
C LYS A 100 -0.17 41.84 18.23
N ASN A 101 -1.41 42.19 17.86
CA ASN A 101 -2.48 41.19 17.74
C ASN A 101 -2.36 40.37 16.46
N GLU A 102 -1.97 41.00 15.36
CA GLU A 102 -1.78 40.34 14.06
C GLU A 102 -0.56 39.41 14.11
N ILE A 103 0.57 39.91 14.64
CA ILE A 103 1.78 39.10 14.86
C ILE A 103 1.50 37.91 15.79
N LYS A 104 0.65 38.12 16.81
CA LYS A 104 0.27 37.06 17.75
C LYS A 104 -0.55 35.97 17.06
N GLU A 105 -1.53 36.33 16.24
CA GLU A 105 -2.36 35.36 15.52
C GLU A 105 -1.54 34.57 14.51
N GLU A 106 -0.74 35.24 13.69
CA GLU A 106 0.13 34.61 12.71
C GLU A 106 1.13 33.66 13.36
N LEU A 107 1.79 34.09 14.45
CA LEU A 107 2.72 33.24 15.20
C LEU A 107 2.03 32.03 15.82
N THR A 108 0.82 32.21 16.35
CA THR A 108 0.04 31.11 16.91
C THR A 108 -0.27 30.09 15.82
N GLN A 109 -0.70 30.55 14.64
CA GLN A 109 -0.98 29.69 13.51
C GLN A 109 0.28 28.96 13.03
N ALA A 110 1.40 29.66 12.91
CA ALA A 110 2.69 29.06 12.52
C ALA A 110 3.12 27.94 13.48
N ILE A 111 3.00 28.15 14.79
CA ILE A 111 3.33 27.15 15.81
C ILE A 111 2.39 25.93 15.74
N VAL A 112 1.08 26.16 15.61
CA VAL A 112 0.10 25.07 15.49
C VAL A 112 0.37 24.24 14.23
N GLU A 113 0.65 24.89 13.11
CA GLU A 113 0.93 24.18 11.86
C GLU A 113 2.28 23.46 11.89
N ALA A 114 3.32 24.04 12.48
CA ALA A 114 4.59 23.35 12.71
C ALA A 114 4.41 22.09 13.59
N ALA A 115 3.56 22.18 14.62
CA ALA A 115 3.22 21.03 15.45
C ALA A 115 2.44 19.95 14.69
N MET A 116 1.53 20.33 13.79
CA MET A 116 0.82 19.39 12.91
C MET A 116 1.77 18.65 11.96
N MET A 117 2.84 19.32 11.53
CA MET A 117 3.86 18.75 10.66
C MET A 117 4.95 17.98 11.42
N ALA A 118 4.98 18.02 12.75
CA ALA A 118 6.08 17.48 13.55
C ALA A 118 6.18 15.94 13.50
N LYS A 119 7.42 15.43 13.61
CA LYS A 119 7.69 13.98 13.77
C LYS A 119 7.70 13.55 15.23
N ARG A 120 7.96 14.49 16.16
CA ARG A 120 7.91 14.23 17.61
C ARG A 120 6.53 13.72 18.01
N THR A 121 6.51 12.79 18.94
CA THR A 121 5.24 12.21 19.39
C THR A 121 4.41 13.25 20.14
N PRO A 122 3.07 13.18 20.04
CA PRO A 122 2.16 14.03 20.81
C PRO A 122 2.39 13.95 22.31
N LYS A 123 2.89 12.79 22.78
CA LYS A 123 3.32 12.57 24.17
C LYS A 123 4.35 13.59 24.62
N VAL A 124 5.28 13.97 23.74
CA VAL A 124 6.35 14.93 24.03
C VAL A 124 5.81 16.36 23.92
N LEU A 125 5.12 16.70 22.83
CA LEU A 125 4.64 18.07 22.58
C LEU A 125 3.58 18.53 23.60
N LEU A 126 2.80 17.58 24.13
CA LEU A 126 1.73 17.84 25.09
C LEU A 126 2.13 17.44 26.53
N ALA A 127 3.38 17.05 26.78
CA ALA A 127 3.86 16.70 28.11
C ALA A 127 3.78 17.91 29.06
N PRO A 128 3.37 17.72 30.32
CA PRO A 128 3.54 18.74 31.36
C PRO A 128 5.03 18.89 31.66
N GLY A 129 5.55 20.11 31.57
CA GLY A 129 6.96 20.41 31.82
C GLY A 129 7.54 21.41 30.82
N TYR A 130 8.65 22.03 31.22
CA TYR A 130 9.46 22.89 30.36
C TYR A 130 10.47 22.01 29.63
N TYR A 131 10.49 22.07 28.29
CA TYR A 131 11.60 21.51 27.53
C TYR A 131 12.82 22.36 27.88
N GLU A 132 13.74 21.83 28.69
CA GLU A 132 15.05 22.46 28.85
C GLU A 132 15.64 22.54 27.45
N TRP A 133 15.77 23.76 26.91
CA TRP A 133 16.34 24.05 25.59
C TRP A 133 17.84 23.74 25.55
N GLN A 134 18.25 22.59 26.10
CA GLN A 134 19.58 22.03 26.01
C GLN A 134 19.75 21.53 24.58
N ALA A 135 20.77 22.02 23.89
CA ALA A 135 21.18 21.45 22.62
C ALA A 135 21.54 19.97 22.85
N PRO A 136 20.93 19.00 22.15
CA PRO A 136 21.36 17.61 22.20
C PRO A 136 22.87 17.51 21.91
N ASP A 137 23.56 16.50 22.45
CA ASP A 137 24.96 16.24 22.10
C ASP A 137 25.14 16.03 20.58
N ASP A 138 24.12 15.55 19.87
CA ASP A 138 24.07 15.39 18.41
C ASP A 138 23.92 16.73 17.65
N CYS A 139 23.54 17.80 18.35
CA CYS A 139 23.52 19.18 17.86
C CYS A 139 24.80 19.95 18.19
N LYS A 140 25.77 19.32 18.88
CA LYS A 140 27.15 19.83 18.81
C LYS A 140 27.57 19.70 17.36
N PRO A 141 27.95 20.80 16.69
CA PRO A 141 28.36 20.73 15.29
C PRO A 141 29.45 19.65 15.17
N LEU A 142 29.23 18.65 14.32
CA LEU A 142 30.23 17.67 13.92
C LEU A 142 31.44 18.44 13.36
N GLY A 143 32.38 18.76 14.24
CA GLY A 143 33.53 19.63 14.01
C GLY A 143 33.23 21.13 14.18
N GLY A 144 33.64 21.69 15.31
CA GLY A 144 34.38 22.97 15.35
C GLY A 144 33.69 24.28 14.92
N TRP A 145 32.39 24.33 14.67
CA TRP A 145 31.70 25.62 14.47
C TRP A 145 31.33 26.21 15.83
N SER A 146 32.30 26.79 16.52
CA SER A 146 32.00 27.69 17.64
C SER A 146 31.33 28.95 17.09
N SER A 147 30.19 29.33 17.69
CA SER A 147 29.82 30.73 17.95
C SER A 147 29.42 31.66 16.79
N THR A 148 28.61 31.25 15.80
CA THR A 148 28.04 32.26 14.85
C THR A 148 26.65 31.96 14.23
N LEU A 149 25.87 31.02 14.77
CA LEU A 149 24.56 30.62 14.20
C LEU A 149 23.40 30.92 15.16
N ILE A 150 22.31 31.50 14.64
CA ILE A 150 20.98 31.78 15.25
C ILE A 150 20.87 31.46 16.76
N GLY A 151 21.08 32.47 17.61
CA GLY A 151 20.57 32.56 18.99
C GLY A 151 20.66 31.32 19.89
N THR A 152 19.77 31.25 20.88
CA THR A 152 19.58 30.09 21.75
C THR A 152 18.85 28.97 20.98
N PRO A 153 18.86 27.70 21.44
CA PRO A 153 18.11 26.62 20.79
C PRO A 153 16.61 26.93 20.57
N PHE A 154 16.04 27.83 21.36
CA PHE A 154 14.71 28.39 21.17
C PHE A 154 14.59 29.25 19.89
N GLU A 155 15.49 30.21 19.66
CA GLU A 155 15.47 31.08 18.47
C GLU A 155 15.60 30.28 17.19
N TYR A 156 16.38 29.20 17.25
CA TYR A 156 16.53 28.25 16.18
C TYR A 156 15.21 27.52 15.86
N ASP A 157 14.51 26.96 16.86
CA ASP A 157 13.22 26.30 16.65
C ASP A 157 12.11 27.29 16.25
N LEU A 158 12.19 28.55 16.66
CA LEU A 158 11.29 29.62 16.21
C LEU A 158 11.52 29.98 14.74
N HIS A 159 12.77 30.06 14.31
CA HIS A 159 13.12 30.22 12.89
C HIS A 159 12.60 29.04 12.06
N MET A 160 12.83 27.80 12.53
CA MET A 160 12.29 26.58 11.92
C MET A 160 10.77 26.59 11.78
N THR A 161 10.07 27.05 12.81
CA THR A 161 8.61 27.18 12.81
C THR A 161 8.14 28.08 11.66
N ARG A 162 8.79 29.24 11.48
CA ARG A 162 8.50 30.17 10.38
C ARG A 162 8.82 29.58 9.02
N VAL A 163 9.94 28.85 8.91
CA VAL A 163 10.32 28.15 7.67
C VAL A 163 9.27 27.10 7.30
N PHE A 164 8.83 26.25 8.25
CA PHE A 164 7.81 25.24 7.99
C PHE A 164 6.48 25.88 7.60
N TYR A 165 6.11 26.96 8.26
CA TYR A 165 4.89 27.70 7.94
C TYR A 165 4.93 28.31 6.52
N ALA A 166 6.05 28.92 6.14
CA ALA A 166 6.24 29.43 4.78
C ALA A 166 6.18 28.31 3.72
N ILE A 167 6.78 27.14 4.00
CA ILE A 167 6.71 25.97 3.09
C ILE A 167 5.27 25.50 2.91
N LYS A 168 4.55 25.29 4.01
CA LYS A 168 3.16 24.84 3.99
C LYS A 168 2.26 25.78 3.18
N ASN A 169 2.46 27.08 3.35
CA ASN A 169 1.67 28.11 2.69
C ASN A 169 2.17 28.46 1.28
N GLN A 170 3.24 27.79 0.80
CA GLN A 170 3.86 28.09 -0.50
C GLN A 170 4.31 29.56 -0.63
N ASP A 171 4.71 30.18 0.49
CA ASP A 171 5.21 31.55 0.51
C ASP A 171 6.70 31.56 0.16
N HIS A 172 6.96 31.63 -1.14
CA HIS A 172 8.31 31.64 -1.72
C HIS A 172 9.14 32.85 -1.26
N ALA A 173 8.51 34.02 -1.10
CA ALA A 173 9.21 35.26 -0.76
C ALA A 173 9.68 35.24 0.70
N SER A 174 8.78 34.88 1.63
CA SER A 174 9.14 34.72 3.04
C SER A 174 10.15 33.60 3.23
N LEU A 175 10.01 32.48 2.51
CA LEU A 175 10.97 31.39 2.56
C LEU A 175 12.38 31.85 2.13
N ALA A 176 12.49 32.52 0.99
CA ALA A 176 13.77 33.03 0.50
C ALA A 176 14.40 34.03 1.49
N ALA A 177 13.60 34.94 2.05
CA ALA A 177 14.07 35.89 3.06
C ALA A 177 14.53 35.21 4.36
N LEU A 178 13.80 34.18 4.82
CA LEU A 178 14.15 33.40 6.01
C LEU A 178 15.44 32.61 5.82
N LEU A 179 15.66 32.04 4.63
CA LEU A 179 16.90 31.32 4.30
C LEU A 179 18.09 32.27 4.17
N GLN A 180 17.92 33.46 3.58
CA GLN A 180 18.98 34.47 3.53
C GLN A 180 19.37 34.97 4.92
N ARG A 181 18.41 35.12 5.84
CA ARG A 181 18.62 35.59 7.22
C ARG A 181 19.16 34.51 8.16
N GLY A 182 18.88 33.24 7.90
CA GLY A 182 19.28 32.10 8.73
C GLY A 182 20.23 31.16 8.01
N ARG A 183 21.54 31.30 8.24
CA ARG A 183 22.55 30.38 7.69
C ARG A 183 22.37 28.97 8.27
N CYS A 184 22.40 27.98 7.38
CA CYS A 184 22.36 26.54 7.66
C CYS A 184 21.20 26.07 8.56
N VAL A 185 19.95 26.22 8.09
CA VAL A 185 18.79 25.58 8.73
C VAL A 185 18.24 24.42 7.89
N PHE A 186 18.57 24.39 6.60
CA PHE A 186 17.91 23.53 5.62
C PHE A 186 18.09 22.01 5.87
N PHE A 187 19.28 21.59 6.28
CA PHE A 187 19.57 20.19 6.58
C PHE A 187 19.56 19.89 8.07
N HIS A 188 19.36 20.87 8.93
CA HIS A 188 19.43 20.64 10.37
C HIS A 188 18.08 20.16 10.90
N LEU A 189 18.14 19.29 11.90
CA LEU A 189 16.95 18.78 12.56
C LEU A 189 16.44 19.85 13.53
N SER A 190 15.14 20.17 13.50
CA SER A 190 14.52 20.94 14.57
C SER A 190 14.51 20.12 15.86
N ASN A 191 14.90 20.73 16.99
CA ASN A 191 14.91 20.04 18.28
C ASN A 191 13.47 19.76 18.74
N LEU A 192 12.63 20.80 18.65
CA LEU A 192 11.23 20.78 19.05
C LEU A 192 10.36 19.94 18.11
N TRP A 193 10.51 20.09 16.80
CA TRP A 193 9.63 19.44 15.82
C TRP A 193 10.14 18.08 15.36
N GLY A 194 11.45 17.83 15.49
CA GLY A 194 12.08 16.57 15.08
C GLY A 194 12.05 16.35 13.56
N ARG A 195 11.96 17.42 12.78
CA ARG A 195 11.96 17.39 11.31
C ARG A 195 12.92 18.39 10.71
N ARG A 196 13.31 18.13 9.46
CA ARG A 196 14.14 19.03 8.64
C ARG A 196 13.25 19.79 7.64
N PRO A 197 13.59 21.03 7.27
CA PRO A 197 12.85 21.78 6.24
C PRO A 197 12.70 21.02 4.93
N VAL A 198 13.75 20.31 4.50
CA VAL A 198 13.70 19.47 3.30
C VAL A 198 12.66 18.35 3.39
N GLU A 199 12.51 17.73 4.57
CA GLU A 199 11.49 16.68 4.77
C GLU A 199 10.10 17.28 4.72
N VAL A 200 9.89 18.47 5.30
CA VAL A 200 8.59 19.17 5.26
C VAL A 200 8.25 19.54 3.83
N ALA A 201 9.19 20.07 3.05
CA ALA A 201 8.94 20.39 1.65
C ALA A 201 8.71 19.16 0.76
N ALA A 202 9.23 17.98 1.10
CA ALA A 202 8.88 16.77 0.37
C ALA A 202 7.40 16.38 0.51
N ASP A 203 6.74 16.78 1.61
CA ASP A 203 5.31 16.55 1.81
C ASP A 203 4.44 17.41 0.87
N PHE A 204 4.98 18.54 0.39
CA PHE A 204 4.27 19.52 -0.44
C PHE A 204 4.83 19.53 -1.87
N ALA A 205 3.99 19.31 -2.88
CA ALA A 205 4.40 19.29 -4.28
C ALA A 205 4.56 20.72 -4.86
N ASP A 206 5.61 21.44 -4.45
CA ASP A 206 5.92 22.79 -4.92
C ASP A 206 7.37 22.88 -5.45
N GLY A 207 7.49 23.00 -6.78
CA GLY A 207 8.78 23.05 -7.46
C GLY A 207 9.60 24.32 -7.15
N GLU A 208 8.97 25.46 -6.87
CA GLU A 208 9.70 26.70 -6.58
C GLU A 208 10.37 26.64 -5.20
N ILE A 209 9.72 26.02 -4.22
CA ILE A 209 10.37 25.71 -2.93
C ILE A 209 11.63 24.87 -3.13
N ILE A 210 11.55 23.84 -3.98
CA ILE A 210 12.71 22.98 -4.28
C ILE A 210 13.80 23.77 -5.02
N ARG A 211 13.44 24.66 -5.95
CA ARG A 211 14.39 25.53 -6.65
C ARG A 211 15.09 26.50 -5.71
N ILE A 212 14.36 27.12 -4.79
CA ILE A 212 14.92 28.00 -3.76
C ILE A 212 15.95 27.23 -2.92
N PHE A 213 15.60 26.02 -2.49
CA PHE A 213 16.53 25.17 -1.76
C PHE A 213 17.75 24.75 -2.58
N TYR A 214 17.56 24.46 -3.86
CA TYR A 214 18.63 24.10 -4.77
C TYR A 214 19.61 25.26 -4.99
N GLN A 215 19.11 26.48 -5.19
CA GLN A 215 19.94 27.67 -5.33
C GLN A 215 20.74 27.92 -4.05
N TYR A 216 20.11 27.83 -2.89
CA TYR A 216 20.77 28.08 -1.61
C TYR A 216 21.84 27.01 -1.30
N SER A 217 21.54 25.74 -1.54
CA SER A 217 22.46 24.63 -1.28
C SER A 217 23.73 24.66 -2.14
N GLN A 218 23.68 25.19 -3.37
CA GLN A 218 24.88 25.42 -4.17
C GLN A 218 25.84 26.45 -3.55
N THR A 219 25.31 27.46 -2.85
CA THR A 219 26.14 28.55 -2.30
C THR A 219 26.94 28.14 -1.07
N GLU A 220 26.43 27.22 -0.23
CA GLU A 220 27.04 26.88 1.06
C GLU A 220 27.81 25.53 1.06
N ASN A 221 27.87 24.81 -0.08
CA ASN A 221 28.65 23.58 -0.24
C ASN A 221 28.36 22.49 0.84
N VAL A 222 27.11 22.46 1.33
CA VAL A 222 26.66 21.67 2.50
C VAL A 222 26.37 20.19 2.18
N TRP A 223 26.48 19.81 0.90
CA TRP A 223 26.13 18.49 0.36
C TRP A 223 26.84 17.32 1.06
N ARG A 224 28.07 17.55 1.55
CA ARG A 224 28.95 16.48 2.07
C ARG A 224 28.49 15.81 3.36
N LYS A 225 27.48 16.32 4.08
CA LYS A 225 27.05 15.78 5.38
C LYS A 225 25.59 15.37 5.48
N ALA A 226 24.81 15.52 4.40
CA ALA A 226 23.41 15.12 4.41
C ALA A 226 23.26 13.61 4.17
N PHE A 227 23.90 12.85 5.05
CA PHE A 227 23.76 11.41 5.12
C PHE A 227 22.29 11.06 5.45
N HIS A 228 21.76 10.14 4.65
CA HIS A 228 20.44 9.52 4.74
C HIS A 228 19.25 10.34 4.20
N TYR A 229 19.14 10.42 2.87
CA TYR A 229 17.88 10.68 2.14
C TYR A 229 16.95 9.48 1.78
N PRO A 230 17.09 8.24 2.32
CA PRO A 230 16.15 7.14 2.04
C PRO A 230 14.69 7.54 2.21
N ASN A 231 14.41 8.27 3.28
CA ASN A 231 13.06 8.72 3.62
C ASN A 231 12.58 9.83 2.69
N LEU A 232 13.48 10.66 2.17
CA LEU A 232 13.12 11.81 1.35
C LEU A 232 12.62 11.37 -0.03
N VAL A 233 13.31 10.44 -0.68
CA VAL A 233 12.88 9.85 -1.96
C VAL A 233 11.52 9.18 -1.79
N ARG A 234 11.33 8.41 -0.71
CA ARG A 234 10.05 7.75 -0.41
C ARG A 234 8.93 8.74 -0.14
N THR A 235 9.19 9.80 0.62
CA THR A 235 8.21 10.85 0.88
C THR A 235 7.86 11.59 -0.41
N ALA A 236 8.85 11.95 -1.24
CA ALA A 236 8.60 12.57 -2.53
C ALA A 236 7.69 11.70 -3.41
N VAL A 237 7.98 10.40 -3.50
CA VAL A 237 7.12 9.43 -4.22
C VAL A 237 5.72 9.35 -3.62
N ARG A 238 5.60 9.23 -2.29
CA ARG A 238 4.32 9.15 -1.58
C ARG A 238 3.43 10.36 -1.87
N HIS A 239 4.01 11.55 -1.87
CA HIS A 239 3.29 12.82 -2.09
C HIS A 239 3.24 13.23 -3.56
N GLY A 240 3.82 12.45 -4.49
CA GLY A 240 3.86 12.79 -5.90
C GLY A 240 4.72 14.02 -6.24
N ASN A 241 5.66 14.40 -5.36
CA ASN A 241 6.53 15.55 -5.54
C ASN A 241 7.67 15.22 -6.52
N LYS A 242 7.41 15.48 -7.81
CA LYS A 242 8.33 15.20 -8.91
C LYS A 242 9.61 16.03 -8.85
N ASP A 243 9.49 17.30 -8.45
CA ASP A 243 10.63 18.22 -8.37
C ASP A 243 11.58 17.84 -7.24
N MET A 244 11.05 17.43 -6.09
CA MET A 244 11.85 16.87 -5.00
C MET A 244 12.54 15.57 -5.43
N LEU A 245 11.81 14.69 -6.13
CA LEU A 245 12.41 13.45 -6.64
C LEU A 245 13.55 13.76 -7.62
N ARG A 246 13.34 14.68 -8.57
CA ARG A 246 14.39 15.12 -9.51
C ARG A 246 15.58 15.71 -8.77
N PHE A 247 15.34 16.58 -7.78
CA PHE A 247 16.39 17.14 -6.93
C PHE A 247 17.22 16.04 -6.25
N CYS A 248 16.58 15.05 -5.65
CA CYS A 248 17.27 13.92 -5.01
C CYS A 248 18.07 13.09 -6.03
N LEU A 249 17.53 12.86 -7.22
CA LEU A 249 18.21 12.08 -8.27
C LEU A 249 19.40 12.84 -8.88
N ASP A 250 19.26 14.14 -9.12
CA ASP A 250 20.35 14.99 -9.63
C ASP A 250 21.50 15.07 -8.63
N ASP A 251 21.19 15.20 -7.34
CA ASP A 251 22.19 15.17 -6.27
C ASP A 251 22.88 13.81 -6.16
N TYR A 252 22.12 12.72 -6.27
CA TYR A 252 22.66 11.36 -6.27
C TYR A 252 23.67 11.13 -7.43
N VAL A 253 23.32 11.55 -8.65
CA VAL A 253 24.21 11.46 -9.81
C VAL A 253 25.49 12.27 -9.59
N ARG A 254 25.38 13.47 -9.02
CA ARG A 254 26.55 14.32 -8.69
C ARG A 254 27.47 13.66 -7.69
N LEU A 255 26.95 13.16 -6.56
CA LEU A 255 27.77 12.53 -5.53
C LEU A 255 28.53 11.31 -6.07
N ARG A 256 27.90 10.53 -6.96
CA ARG A 256 28.55 9.40 -7.63
C ARG A 256 29.76 9.80 -8.49
N THR A 257 29.71 10.98 -9.12
CA THR A 257 30.83 11.47 -9.96
C THR A 257 32.00 12.03 -9.16
N VAL A 258 31.78 12.42 -7.89
CA VAL A 258 32.78 13.09 -7.05
C VAL A 258 33.48 12.13 -6.07
N ASP A 259 32.80 11.07 -5.61
CA ASP A 259 33.30 10.12 -4.60
C ASP A 259 33.72 8.76 -5.20
N SER A 260 34.60 8.76 -6.19
CA SER A 260 35.22 7.51 -6.71
C SER A 260 36.22 6.85 -5.73
N GLY A 261 36.21 7.22 -4.44
CA GLY A 261 37.20 6.79 -3.45
C GLY A 261 36.68 6.44 -2.05
N ALA A 262 35.39 6.64 -1.73
CA ALA A 262 34.87 6.46 -0.38
C ALA A 262 33.80 5.36 -0.27
N SER A 263 34.28 4.14 0.02
CA SER A 263 33.59 3.00 0.65
C SER A 263 32.40 2.35 -0.08
N GLY A 264 32.59 1.07 -0.43
CA GLY A 264 31.61 0.22 -1.14
C GLY A 264 30.30 -0.12 -0.41
N ASN A 265 30.02 0.47 0.76
CA ASN A 265 28.73 0.29 1.46
C ASN A 265 27.67 1.34 1.07
N VAL A 266 28.08 2.50 0.54
CA VAL A 266 27.16 3.61 0.23
C VAL A 266 26.44 3.38 -1.11
N SER A 267 27.06 2.67 -2.05
CA SER A 267 26.44 2.29 -3.33
C SER A 267 25.31 1.27 -3.12
N GLU A 268 25.53 0.26 -2.29
CA GLU A 268 24.60 -0.87 -2.10
C GLU A 268 23.35 -0.47 -1.29
N LEU A 269 23.51 0.35 -0.24
CA LEU A 269 22.38 0.88 0.53
C LEU A 269 21.49 1.80 -0.32
N ASN A 270 22.08 2.59 -1.23
CA ASN A 270 21.32 3.48 -2.12
C ASN A 270 20.56 2.72 -3.22
N LEU A 271 21.11 1.62 -3.74
CA LEU A 271 20.43 0.74 -4.71
C LEU A 271 19.18 0.09 -4.09
N GLN A 272 19.27 -0.41 -2.85
CA GLN A 272 18.12 -1.03 -2.15
C GLN A 272 16.98 -0.03 -1.89
N LEU A 273 17.31 1.24 -1.67
CA LEU A 273 16.33 2.29 -1.39
C LEU A 273 15.67 2.84 -2.66
N GLN A 274 16.41 2.83 -3.77
CA GLN A 274 15.85 3.14 -5.08
C GLN A 274 14.86 2.06 -5.52
N ASP A 275 15.16 0.78 -5.29
CA ASP A 275 14.23 -0.33 -5.47
C ASP A 275 12.94 -0.10 -4.68
N GLU A 276 13.05 0.19 -3.38
CA GLU A 276 11.87 0.36 -2.53
C GLU A 276 11.02 1.57 -2.92
N ALA A 277 11.65 2.67 -3.35
CA ALA A 277 10.96 3.85 -3.87
C ALA A 277 10.30 3.60 -5.23
N LEU A 278 10.96 2.81 -6.10
CA LEU A 278 10.42 2.41 -7.40
C LEU A 278 9.16 1.57 -7.24
N TYR A 279 9.20 0.52 -6.40
CA TYR A 279 8.01 -0.29 -6.13
C TYR A 279 6.91 0.53 -5.45
N MET A 280 7.25 1.48 -4.56
CA MET A 280 6.25 2.41 -4.02
C MET A 280 5.59 3.26 -5.11
N ALA A 281 6.36 3.79 -6.06
CA ALA A 281 5.81 4.59 -7.16
C ALA A 281 4.86 3.76 -8.04
N VAL A 282 5.18 2.48 -8.27
CA VAL A 282 4.31 1.53 -8.98
C VAL A 282 3.01 1.31 -8.21
N ARG A 283 3.09 0.98 -6.92
CA ARG A 283 1.91 0.76 -6.05
C ARG A 283 0.97 1.96 -5.99
N LEU A 284 1.52 3.17 -6.12
CA LEU A 284 0.78 4.44 -6.12
C LEU A 284 0.36 4.93 -7.51
N GLY A 285 0.66 4.17 -8.58
CA GLY A 285 0.29 4.52 -9.95
C GLY A 285 1.02 5.74 -10.52
N LYS A 286 2.21 6.09 -10.00
CA LYS A 286 2.94 7.32 -10.36
C LYS A 286 3.86 7.12 -11.57
N ALA A 287 3.27 6.89 -12.76
CA ALA A 287 3.98 6.57 -14.01
C ALA A 287 5.23 7.41 -14.30
N GLU A 288 5.12 8.74 -14.22
CA GLU A 288 6.24 9.64 -14.48
C GLU A 288 7.38 9.46 -13.48
N MET A 289 7.07 9.18 -12.21
CA MET A 289 8.08 8.97 -11.16
C MET A 289 8.77 7.61 -11.32
N VAL A 290 8.03 6.59 -11.74
CA VAL A 290 8.62 5.29 -12.14
C VAL A 290 9.62 5.52 -13.27
N ASN A 291 9.26 6.29 -14.30
CA ASN A 291 10.17 6.60 -15.41
C ASN A 291 11.41 7.38 -14.97
N MET A 292 11.27 8.37 -14.08
CA MET A 292 12.41 9.08 -13.50
C MET A 292 13.35 8.14 -12.73
N LEU A 293 12.79 7.27 -11.87
CA LEU A 293 13.55 6.31 -11.06
C LEU A 293 14.24 5.25 -11.91
N MET A 294 13.58 4.72 -12.94
CA MET A 294 14.15 3.75 -13.88
C MET A 294 15.28 4.37 -14.72
N ASN A 295 15.12 5.62 -15.17
CA ASN A 295 16.15 6.29 -15.98
C ASN A 295 17.39 6.67 -15.18
N ALA A 296 17.25 6.97 -13.89
CA ALA A 296 18.38 7.29 -13.02
C ALA A 296 19.26 6.06 -12.70
N SER A 297 18.73 4.84 -12.83
CA SER A 297 19.48 3.62 -12.56
C SER A 297 20.15 3.06 -13.82
N CYS A 298 21.45 3.30 -13.98
CA CYS A 298 22.22 2.83 -15.13
C CYS A 298 22.78 1.39 -14.98
N GLU A 299 22.79 0.83 -13.77
CA GLU A 299 23.40 -0.49 -13.49
C GLU A 299 22.41 -1.65 -13.40
N LEU A 300 21.11 -1.36 -13.34
CA LEU A 300 20.11 -2.42 -13.21
C LEU A 300 19.88 -3.14 -14.53
N ASP A 301 19.63 -4.44 -14.44
CA ASP A 301 19.01 -5.19 -15.52
C ASP A 301 17.59 -4.62 -15.74
N LYS A 302 17.50 -3.72 -16.73
CA LYS A 302 16.28 -2.99 -17.04
C LYS A 302 15.13 -3.94 -17.41
N ALA A 303 15.42 -5.12 -17.95
CA ALA A 303 14.39 -6.11 -18.28
C ALA A 303 13.80 -6.74 -17.01
N ASN A 304 14.66 -7.22 -16.11
CA ASN A 304 14.25 -7.77 -14.82
C ASN A 304 13.50 -6.74 -13.96
N VAL A 305 14.02 -5.51 -13.85
CA VAL A 305 13.35 -4.44 -13.10
C VAL A 305 11.97 -4.11 -13.67
N ARG A 306 11.83 -3.99 -15.00
CA ARG A 306 10.53 -3.76 -15.63
C ARG A 306 9.57 -4.92 -15.35
N PHE A 307 10.06 -6.16 -15.42
CA PHE A 307 9.27 -7.35 -15.11
C PHE A 307 8.79 -7.35 -13.65
N GLU A 308 9.67 -7.05 -12.69
CA GLU A 308 9.29 -6.97 -11.27
C GLU A 308 8.33 -5.81 -10.99
N CYS A 309 8.50 -4.68 -11.67
CA CYS A 309 7.54 -3.57 -11.57
C CYS A 309 6.17 -3.96 -12.14
N LEU A 310 6.11 -4.71 -13.24
CA LEU A 310 4.87 -5.23 -13.78
C LEU A 310 4.21 -6.22 -12.79
N VAL A 311 4.98 -7.15 -12.21
CA VAL A 311 4.48 -8.07 -11.18
C VAL A 311 3.93 -7.31 -9.98
N GLU A 312 4.63 -6.26 -9.53
CA GLU A 312 4.17 -5.44 -8.41
C GLU A 312 2.90 -4.65 -8.76
N ALA A 313 2.79 -4.13 -9.99
CA ALA A 313 1.58 -3.48 -10.48
C ALA A 313 0.38 -4.44 -10.48
N ILE A 314 0.59 -5.70 -10.90
CA ILE A 314 -0.43 -6.76 -10.88
C ILE A 314 -0.89 -7.02 -9.45
N ARG A 315 0.02 -7.23 -8.49
CA ARG A 315 -0.33 -7.51 -7.08
C ARG A 315 -1.20 -6.41 -6.45
N PHE A 316 -0.94 -5.15 -6.82
CA PHE A 316 -1.65 -4.00 -6.28
C PHE A 316 -2.82 -3.53 -7.17
N GLY A 317 -3.17 -4.29 -8.21
CA GLY A 317 -4.31 -3.97 -9.06
C GLY A 317 -4.17 -2.67 -9.85
N GLN A 318 -2.94 -2.21 -10.09
CA GLN A 318 -2.66 -0.94 -10.77
C GLN A 318 -2.75 -1.12 -12.29
N LEU A 319 -3.98 -1.20 -12.82
CA LEU A 319 -4.25 -1.51 -14.24
C LEU A 319 -3.50 -0.58 -15.20
N SER A 320 -3.51 0.74 -14.96
CA SER A 320 -2.78 1.70 -15.81
C SER A 320 -1.26 1.45 -15.81
N MET A 321 -0.70 0.94 -14.72
CA MET A 321 0.73 0.56 -14.66
C MET A 321 0.99 -0.76 -15.37
N VAL A 322 0.07 -1.73 -15.26
CA VAL A 322 0.14 -2.98 -16.03
C VAL A 322 0.19 -2.67 -17.53
N GLU A 323 -0.76 -1.88 -18.04
CA GLU A 323 -0.78 -1.44 -19.44
C GLU A 323 0.50 -0.68 -19.83
N HIS A 324 0.96 0.22 -18.95
CA HIS A 324 2.18 0.99 -19.19
C HIS A 324 3.40 0.08 -19.37
N PHE A 325 3.65 -0.87 -18.47
CA PHE A 325 4.80 -1.76 -18.58
C PHE A 325 4.70 -2.73 -19.77
N LEU A 326 3.51 -3.25 -20.07
CA LEU A 326 3.29 -4.08 -21.27
C LEU A 326 3.58 -3.31 -22.55
N SER A 327 3.13 -2.04 -22.64
CA SER A 327 3.38 -1.17 -23.79
C SER A 327 4.86 -0.82 -23.99
N LEU A 328 5.63 -0.69 -22.89
CA LEU A 328 7.08 -0.43 -22.94
C LEU A 328 7.86 -1.64 -23.43
N GLY A 329 7.41 -2.85 -23.08
CA GLY A 329 8.05 -4.11 -23.42
C GLY A 329 9.50 -4.22 -22.92
N GLY A 330 10.33 -4.95 -23.66
CA GLY A 330 11.75 -5.14 -23.34
C GLY A 330 12.00 -6.10 -22.17
N PHE A 331 11.10 -7.04 -21.94
CA PHE A 331 11.23 -8.20 -21.05
C PHE A 331 10.46 -9.38 -21.66
N ASP A 332 10.79 -10.60 -21.23
CA ASP A 332 10.07 -11.81 -21.64
C ASP A 332 8.81 -11.98 -20.77
N LEU A 333 7.64 -12.15 -21.40
CA LEU A 333 6.36 -12.38 -20.71
C LEU A 333 6.33 -13.74 -19.99
N GLY A 334 7.16 -14.69 -20.42
CA GLY A 334 7.37 -15.99 -19.78
C GLY A 334 8.43 -15.98 -18.67
N MET A 335 9.07 -14.83 -18.41
CA MET A 335 10.13 -14.70 -17.42
C MET A 335 9.66 -15.10 -16.02
N ARG A 336 10.60 -15.62 -15.23
CA ARG A 336 10.45 -15.86 -13.80
C ARG A 336 11.72 -15.43 -13.09
N THR A 337 11.55 -14.84 -11.92
CA THR A 337 12.65 -14.31 -11.12
C THR A 337 12.63 -14.94 -9.72
N GLY A 338 13.69 -14.71 -8.94
CA GLY A 338 13.72 -15.13 -7.54
C GLY A 338 12.64 -14.49 -6.66
N ARG A 339 12.25 -13.23 -6.93
CA ARG A 339 11.17 -12.54 -6.19
C ARG A 339 9.77 -12.88 -6.73
N SER A 340 9.68 -13.28 -8.00
CA SER A 340 8.44 -13.53 -8.71
C SER A 340 8.48 -14.88 -9.46
N PRO A 341 8.56 -16.01 -8.73
CA PRO A 341 8.70 -17.34 -9.33
C PRO A 341 7.44 -17.83 -10.04
N LYS A 342 6.27 -17.25 -9.74
CA LYS A 342 4.98 -17.65 -10.32
C LYS A 342 4.82 -17.22 -11.78
N GLY A 343 5.50 -16.15 -12.20
CA GLY A 343 5.25 -15.48 -13.48
C GLY A 343 3.99 -14.59 -13.45
N LEU A 344 3.71 -13.89 -14.55
CA LEU A 344 2.65 -12.88 -14.61
C LEU A 344 1.24 -13.44 -14.34
N LEU A 345 0.84 -14.45 -15.11
CA LEU A 345 -0.55 -14.94 -15.09
C LEU A 345 -0.93 -15.60 -13.75
N PHE A 346 -0.04 -16.42 -13.17
CA PHE A 346 -0.30 -16.98 -11.83
C PHE A 346 -0.29 -15.93 -10.73
N THR A 347 0.53 -14.88 -10.85
CA THR A 347 0.51 -13.77 -9.89
C THR A 347 -0.84 -13.03 -9.98
N ALA A 348 -1.36 -12.80 -11.18
CA ALA A 348 -2.66 -12.17 -11.37
C ALA A 348 -3.81 -13.00 -10.79
N ILE A 349 -3.77 -14.33 -10.95
CA ILE A 349 -4.82 -15.22 -10.44
C ILE A 349 -4.76 -15.38 -8.90
N GLN A 350 -3.56 -15.40 -8.31
CA GLN A 350 -3.39 -15.77 -6.89
C GLN A 350 -3.16 -14.60 -5.95
N ASP A 351 -2.51 -13.53 -6.41
CA ASP A 351 -1.97 -12.47 -5.56
C ASP A 351 -2.55 -11.07 -5.89
N CYS A 352 -3.38 -10.93 -6.92
CA CYS A 352 -4.04 -9.68 -7.29
C CYS A 352 -5.27 -9.39 -6.41
N ASP A 353 -5.64 -8.10 -6.29
CA ASP A 353 -6.91 -7.70 -5.68
C ASP A 353 -8.11 -8.31 -6.45
N PRO A 354 -8.99 -9.09 -5.79
CA PRO A 354 -10.13 -9.72 -6.43
C PRO A 354 -11.06 -8.77 -7.20
N CYS A 355 -11.11 -7.49 -6.82
CA CYS A 355 -12.00 -6.52 -7.45
C CYS A 355 -11.57 -6.12 -8.88
N VAL A 356 -10.28 -6.26 -9.20
CA VAL A 356 -9.70 -5.88 -10.51
C VAL A 356 -8.95 -7.03 -11.18
N ALA A 357 -8.86 -8.20 -10.54
CA ALA A 357 -8.12 -9.35 -11.04
C ALA A 357 -8.58 -9.78 -12.45
N GLN A 358 -9.88 -9.79 -12.73
CA GLN A 358 -10.42 -10.17 -14.03
C GLN A 358 -9.94 -9.22 -15.15
N GLU A 359 -9.97 -7.90 -14.92
CA GLU A 359 -9.49 -6.89 -15.87
C GLU A 359 -7.98 -6.99 -16.09
N VAL A 360 -7.21 -7.25 -15.02
CA VAL A 360 -5.76 -7.44 -15.11
C VAL A 360 -5.44 -8.72 -15.90
N ILE A 361 -6.14 -9.82 -15.65
CA ILE A 361 -5.95 -11.09 -16.37
C ILE A 361 -6.29 -10.92 -17.85
N GLU A 362 -7.44 -10.33 -18.16
CA GLU A 362 -7.83 -10.04 -19.54
C GLU A 362 -6.79 -9.16 -20.25
N THR A 363 -6.28 -8.13 -19.57
CA THR A 363 -5.22 -7.26 -20.12
C THR A 363 -3.93 -8.03 -20.41
N LEU A 364 -3.52 -8.93 -19.52
CA LEU A 364 -2.35 -9.79 -19.75
C LEU A 364 -2.56 -10.71 -20.95
N LEU A 365 -3.73 -11.35 -21.06
CA LEU A 365 -4.05 -12.26 -22.15
C LEU A 365 -4.15 -11.54 -23.51
N LYS A 366 -4.70 -10.32 -23.54
CA LYS A 366 -4.69 -9.44 -24.72
C LYS A 366 -3.29 -9.06 -25.19
N ASN A 367 -2.30 -9.08 -24.30
CA ASN A 367 -0.90 -8.80 -24.59
C ASN A 367 -0.08 -10.09 -24.75
N ASP A 368 -0.68 -11.15 -25.30
CA ASP A 368 -0.03 -12.41 -25.67
C ASP A 368 0.65 -13.17 -24.51
N VAL A 369 0.26 -12.91 -23.25
CA VAL A 369 0.69 -13.74 -22.13
C VAL A 369 0.09 -15.14 -22.29
N ASN A 370 0.96 -16.14 -22.40
CA ASN A 370 0.55 -17.51 -22.69
C ASN A 370 -0.41 -18.07 -21.60
N PRO A 371 -1.68 -18.41 -21.95
CA PRO A 371 -2.65 -18.96 -21.00
C PRO A 371 -2.31 -20.38 -20.54
N ASN A 372 -1.37 -21.03 -21.21
CA ASN A 372 -0.91 -22.39 -20.93
C ASN A 372 0.40 -22.42 -20.12
N THR A 373 0.75 -21.31 -19.46
CA THR A 373 1.92 -21.25 -18.58
C THR A 373 1.84 -22.31 -17.48
N THR A 374 2.98 -22.91 -17.12
CA THR A 374 3.02 -23.91 -16.04
C THR A 374 3.96 -23.42 -14.95
N ASN A 375 3.53 -23.42 -13.70
CA ASN A 375 4.34 -22.98 -12.57
C ASN A 375 4.73 -24.18 -11.70
N PRO A 376 6.03 -24.51 -11.53
CA PRO A 376 6.50 -25.58 -10.65
C PRO A 376 6.00 -25.51 -9.21
N ALA A 377 5.76 -24.30 -8.70
CA ALA A 377 5.23 -24.05 -7.37
C ALA A 377 3.69 -24.06 -7.33
N ALA A 378 2.99 -23.87 -8.45
CA ALA A 378 1.53 -23.94 -8.49
C ALA A 378 1.02 -25.34 -8.82
N TRP A 379 -0.23 -25.61 -8.45
CA TRP A 379 -0.90 -26.86 -8.75
C TRP A 379 -1.58 -26.82 -10.13
N GLY A 380 -0.77 -26.86 -11.19
CA GLY A 380 -1.27 -27.09 -12.56
C GLY A 380 -1.12 -25.90 -13.51
N THR A 381 -2.05 -25.79 -14.45
CA THR A 381 -2.20 -24.71 -15.43
C THR A 381 -3.15 -23.63 -14.90
N PRO A 382 -3.14 -22.41 -15.47
CA PRO A 382 -4.10 -21.35 -15.15
C PRO A 382 -5.55 -21.84 -15.24
N LEU A 383 -5.87 -22.65 -16.26
CA LEU A 383 -7.21 -23.20 -16.43
C LEU A 383 -7.57 -24.21 -15.32
N GLN A 384 -6.63 -25.05 -14.87
CA GLN A 384 -6.87 -25.93 -13.72
C GLN A 384 -7.11 -25.12 -12.44
N GLU A 385 -6.37 -24.04 -12.23
CA GLU A 385 -6.54 -23.15 -11.07
C GLU A 385 -7.93 -22.49 -11.09
N ALA A 386 -8.41 -22.01 -12.24
CA ALA A 386 -9.75 -21.43 -12.40
C ALA A 386 -10.85 -22.43 -12.02
N VAL A 387 -10.74 -23.68 -12.48
CA VAL A 387 -11.68 -24.76 -12.12
C VAL A 387 -11.62 -25.06 -10.61
N ILE A 388 -10.42 -25.15 -10.02
CA ILE A 388 -10.25 -25.41 -8.59
C ILE A 388 -10.89 -24.31 -7.73
N ARG A 389 -10.85 -23.06 -8.19
CA ARG A 389 -11.44 -21.90 -7.53
C ARG A 389 -12.95 -21.76 -7.76
N GLU A 390 -13.55 -22.65 -8.55
CA GLU A 390 -14.97 -22.62 -8.91
C GLU A 390 -15.36 -21.32 -9.64
N ASP A 391 -14.46 -20.82 -10.49
CA ASP A 391 -14.57 -19.51 -11.16
C ASP A 391 -14.91 -19.69 -12.66
N PRO A 392 -16.21 -19.70 -13.04
CA PRO A 392 -16.63 -19.91 -14.41
C PRO A 392 -16.24 -18.74 -15.33
N GLU A 393 -16.25 -17.51 -14.83
CA GLU A 393 -15.88 -16.31 -15.60
C GLU A 393 -14.39 -16.35 -15.98
N LEU A 394 -13.50 -16.67 -15.04
CA LEU A 394 -12.08 -16.87 -15.32
C LEU A 394 -11.84 -18.07 -16.25
N THR A 395 -12.62 -19.14 -16.09
CA THR A 395 -12.53 -20.31 -16.98
C THR A 395 -12.89 -19.92 -18.41
N GLU A 396 -14.01 -19.24 -18.61
CA GLU A 396 -14.44 -18.76 -19.93
C GLU A 396 -13.41 -17.81 -20.55
N LEU A 397 -12.90 -16.86 -19.75
CA LEU A 397 -11.87 -15.93 -20.18
C LEU A 397 -10.59 -16.66 -20.66
N LEU A 398 -10.06 -17.59 -19.87
CA LEU A 398 -8.85 -18.33 -20.25
C LEU A 398 -9.06 -19.16 -21.52
N LEU A 399 -10.23 -19.81 -21.67
CA LEU A 399 -10.58 -20.59 -22.86
C LEU A 399 -10.70 -19.69 -24.11
N ALA A 400 -11.33 -18.51 -23.97
CA ALA A 400 -11.48 -17.54 -25.05
C ALA A 400 -10.13 -17.07 -25.61
N TYR A 401 -9.10 -17.01 -24.75
CA TYR A 401 -7.73 -16.63 -25.12
C TYR A 401 -6.82 -17.83 -25.46
N GLY A 402 -7.37 -19.04 -25.63
CA GLY A 402 -6.62 -20.20 -26.14
C GLY A 402 -5.97 -21.08 -25.08
N ALA A 403 -6.47 -21.08 -23.83
CA ALA A 403 -6.12 -22.11 -22.87
C ALA A 403 -6.51 -23.50 -23.40
N ASP A 404 -5.57 -24.45 -23.37
CA ASP A 404 -5.82 -25.82 -23.79
C ASP A 404 -6.63 -26.56 -22.70
N PRO A 405 -7.89 -26.94 -22.97
CA PRO A 405 -8.73 -27.62 -22.00
C PRO A 405 -8.26 -29.04 -21.64
N ASN A 406 -7.25 -29.55 -22.35
CA ASN A 406 -6.67 -30.87 -22.16
C ASN A 406 -5.32 -30.84 -21.44
N LEU A 407 -4.74 -29.65 -21.24
CA LEU A 407 -3.42 -29.51 -20.62
C LEU A 407 -3.52 -29.83 -19.13
N ALA A 408 -2.90 -30.93 -18.73
CA ALA A 408 -2.93 -31.44 -17.36
C ALA A 408 -1.56 -31.26 -16.67
N GLY A 409 -1.16 -30.01 -16.44
CA GLY A 409 0.00 -29.64 -15.61
C GLY A 409 1.36 -30.22 -16.04
N ILE A 410 2.37 -30.01 -15.19
CA ILE A 410 3.79 -30.29 -15.49
C ILE A 410 4.04 -31.80 -15.69
N PRO A 411 4.80 -32.19 -16.73
CA PRO A 411 5.25 -33.55 -16.92
C PRO A 411 6.48 -33.87 -16.06
N GLU A 412 6.35 -34.18 -14.76
CA GLU A 412 7.22 -35.20 -14.09
C GLU A 412 6.90 -35.56 -12.62
N GLU A 413 7.36 -36.76 -12.26
CA GLU A 413 7.36 -37.52 -11.00
C GLU A 413 6.02 -37.78 -10.29
N SER A 414 5.17 -36.77 -10.10
CA SER A 414 3.91 -36.96 -9.39
C SER A 414 2.75 -37.19 -10.36
N LYS A 415 2.56 -38.45 -10.79
CA LYS A 415 1.38 -38.91 -11.56
C LYS A 415 0.02 -38.51 -10.94
N ALA A 416 0.00 -38.07 -9.68
CA ALA A 416 -1.18 -37.60 -8.97
C ALA A 416 -1.65 -36.20 -9.41
N ARG A 417 -0.76 -35.36 -9.99
CA ARG A 417 -1.04 -33.95 -10.35
C ARG A 417 -1.53 -33.74 -11.79
N ARG A 418 -1.49 -34.78 -12.63
CA ARG A 418 -2.02 -34.77 -14.01
C ARG A 418 -3.53 -35.03 -14.03
N ARG A 419 -4.33 -34.07 -13.57
CA ARG A 419 -5.80 -34.13 -13.64
C ARG A 419 -6.28 -33.13 -14.70
N PRO A 420 -6.82 -33.56 -15.84
CA PRO A 420 -7.33 -32.62 -16.83
C PRO A 420 -8.39 -31.68 -16.23
N PRO A 421 -8.52 -30.43 -16.70
CA PRO A 421 -9.56 -29.50 -16.27
C PRO A 421 -10.96 -30.13 -16.19
N LEU A 422 -11.35 -30.92 -17.21
CA LEU A 422 -12.66 -31.57 -17.26
C LEU A 422 -12.89 -32.57 -16.12
N PHE A 423 -11.84 -33.27 -15.67
CA PHE A 423 -11.95 -34.16 -14.51
C PHE A 423 -12.22 -33.38 -13.23
N LEU A 424 -11.56 -32.23 -13.06
CA LEU A 424 -11.73 -31.39 -11.87
C LEU A 424 -13.15 -30.85 -11.81
N ALA A 425 -13.67 -30.32 -12.93
CA ALA A 425 -15.03 -29.83 -13.03
C ALA A 425 -16.07 -30.92 -12.71
N ALA A 426 -15.90 -32.13 -13.27
CA ALA A 426 -16.76 -33.27 -12.99
C ALA A 426 -16.69 -33.72 -11.52
N ALA A 427 -15.50 -33.74 -10.92
CA ALA A 427 -15.30 -34.16 -9.54
C ALA A 427 -15.84 -33.16 -8.50
N GLN A 428 -15.91 -31.87 -8.87
CA GLN A 428 -16.46 -30.80 -8.03
C GLN A 428 -17.96 -30.52 -8.31
N GLY A 429 -18.54 -31.11 -9.36
CA GLY A 429 -19.94 -30.87 -9.73
C GLY A 429 -20.18 -29.51 -10.42
N LEU A 430 -19.13 -28.91 -11.00
CA LEU A 430 -19.20 -27.62 -11.69
C LEU A 430 -19.73 -27.79 -13.12
N TRP A 431 -21.05 -27.94 -13.28
CA TRP A 431 -21.66 -28.28 -14.58
C TRP A 431 -21.54 -27.18 -15.64
N SER A 432 -21.65 -25.92 -15.25
CA SER A 432 -21.42 -24.78 -16.16
C SER A 432 -20.01 -24.82 -16.75
N VAL A 433 -19.00 -24.99 -15.89
CA VAL A 433 -17.59 -25.13 -16.27
C VAL A 433 -17.35 -26.41 -17.09
N PHE A 434 -18.02 -27.51 -16.73
CA PHE A 434 -17.95 -28.76 -17.47
C PHE A 434 -18.41 -28.58 -18.91
N ASP A 435 -19.57 -27.98 -19.12
CA ASP A 435 -20.12 -27.71 -20.45
C ASP A 435 -19.24 -26.73 -21.23
N LEU A 436 -18.73 -25.68 -20.58
CA LEU A 436 -17.75 -24.76 -21.18
C LEU A 436 -16.51 -25.48 -21.70
N LEU A 437 -15.92 -26.37 -20.88
CA LEU A 437 -14.74 -27.15 -21.26
C LEU A 437 -15.04 -28.11 -22.42
N VAL A 438 -16.17 -28.82 -22.39
CA VAL A 438 -16.58 -29.71 -23.49
C VAL A 438 -16.78 -28.94 -24.79
N ASN A 439 -17.42 -27.77 -24.73
CA ASN A 439 -17.64 -26.91 -25.89
C ASN A 439 -16.34 -26.39 -26.50
N HIS A 440 -15.29 -26.23 -25.69
CA HIS A 440 -13.95 -25.84 -26.14
C HIS A 440 -13.04 -27.02 -26.51
N GLY A 441 -13.57 -28.25 -26.60
CA GLY A 441 -12.83 -29.42 -27.10
C GLY A 441 -12.14 -30.26 -26.02
N ALA A 442 -12.59 -30.19 -24.76
CA ALA A 442 -12.10 -31.08 -23.71
C ALA A 442 -12.39 -32.55 -24.03
N HIS A 443 -11.35 -33.38 -23.95
CA HIS A 443 -11.45 -34.81 -24.13
C HIS A 443 -12.15 -35.45 -22.93
N ARG A 444 -13.24 -36.16 -23.22
CA ARG A 444 -13.93 -37.00 -22.24
C ARG A 444 -13.12 -38.23 -21.81
N SER A 445 -12.02 -38.53 -22.50
CA SER A 445 -11.12 -39.62 -22.16
C SER A 445 -9.76 -39.12 -21.73
N PHE A 446 -9.22 -39.63 -20.62
CA PHE A 446 -7.89 -39.25 -20.14
C PHE A 446 -7.20 -40.39 -19.39
N THR A 447 -5.88 -40.27 -19.26
CA THR A 447 -5.06 -41.24 -18.52
C THR A 447 -4.67 -40.69 -17.16
N TRP A 448 -5.02 -41.40 -16.09
CA TRP A 448 -4.65 -41.03 -14.73
C TRP A 448 -4.07 -42.25 -13.98
N LYS A 449 -2.91 -42.07 -13.34
CA LYS A 449 -2.14 -43.16 -12.69
C LYS A 449 -1.96 -44.41 -13.56
N GLY A 450 -1.82 -44.25 -14.88
CA GLY A 450 -1.63 -45.36 -15.83
C GLY A 450 -2.91 -46.10 -16.24
N LYS A 451 -4.10 -45.69 -15.76
CA LYS A 451 -5.40 -46.21 -16.21
C LYS A 451 -6.10 -45.19 -17.09
N ARG A 452 -6.79 -45.64 -18.14
CA ARG A 452 -7.60 -44.77 -18.99
C ARG A 452 -9.03 -44.71 -18.45
N TYR A 453 -9.52 -43.50 -18.20
CA TYR A 453 -10.87 -43.23 -17.75
C TYR A 453 -11.66 -42.54 -18.87
N THR A 454 -12.96 -42.78 -18.90
CA THR A 454 -13.91 -42.07 -19.76
C THR A 454 -15.01 -41.46 -18.90
N ILE A 455 -15.25 -40.16 -19.08
CA ILE A 455 -16.40 -39.45 -18.51
C ILE A 455 -17.58 -39.64 -19.46
N GLY A 456 -18.59 -40.38 -19.00
CA GLY A 456 -19.87 -40.53 -19.67
C GLY A 456 -20.93 -39.62 -19.06
N SER A 457 -21.90 -39.20 -19.86
CA SER A 457 -23.01 -38.34 -19.43
C SER A 457 -24.33 -38.77 -20.09
N ASP A 458 -24.41 -40.01 -20.59
CA ASP A 458 -25.62 -40.50 -21.25
C ASP A 458 -26.67 -40.91 -20.22
N ARG A 459 -27.92 -40.51 -20.50
CA ARG A 459 -29.06 -40.69 -19.60
C ARG A 459 -29.31 -42.16 -19.25
N ARG A 460 -29.13 -43.08 -20.21
CA ARG A 460 -29.37 -44.52 -19.97
C ARG A 460 -28.39 -45.11 -18.97
N SER A 461 -27.10 -44.77 -19.09
CA SER A 461 -26.09 -45.24 -18.14
C SER A 461 -26.22 -44.56 -16.79
N LEU A 462 -26.60 -43.27 -16.74
CA LEU A 462 -26.92 -42.58 -15.49
C LEU A 462 -28.12 -43.23 -14.78
N ASP A 463 -29.22 -43.47 -15.49
CA ASP A 463 -30.41 -44.16 -14.94
C ASP A 463 -30.04 -45.56 -14.40
N HIS A 464 -29.17 -46.29 -15.12
CA HIS A 464 -28.67 -47.59 -14.68
C HIS A 464 -27.80 -47.48 -13.42
N ILE A 465 -26.89 -46.50 -13.36
CA ILE A 465 -26.02 -46.26 -12.19
C ILE A 465 -26.86 -45.87 -10.97
N THR A 466 -27.83 -44.96 -11.13
CA THR A 466 -28.78 -44.55 -10.09
C THR A 466 -29.51 -45.77 -9.52
N LYS A 467 -30.01 -46.65 -10.40
CA LYS A 467 -30.66 -47.91 -9.97
C LYS A 467 -29.71 -48.82 -9.20
N VAL A 468 -28.47 -48.99 -9.67
CA VAL A 468 -27.45 -49.80 -8.99
C VAL A 468 -27.10 -49.23 -7.62
N LEU A 469 -27.05 -47.91 -7.44
CA LEU A 469 -26.79 -47.28 -6.14
C LEU A 469 -27.92 -47.58 -5.14
N VAL A 470 -29.18 -47.49 -5.56
CA VAL A 470 -30.34 -47.86 -4.74
C VAL A 470 -30.29 -49.34 -4.37
N ASP A 471 -30.01 -50.22 -5.34
CA ASP A 471 -29.85 -51.67 -5.10
C ASP A 471 -28.68 -52.00 -4.15
N LEU A 472 -27.69 -51.13 -4.04
CA LEU A 472 -26.55 -51.24 -3.10
C LEU A 472 -26.87 -50.71 -1.68
N GLY A 473 -28.10 -50.28 -1.42
CA GLY A 473 -28.57 -49.87 -0.10
C GLY A 473 -28.53 -48.36 0.18
N TRP A 474 -28.31 -47.53 -0.84
CA TRP A 474 -28.45 -46.07 -0.72
C TRP A 474 -29.93 -45.69 -0.75
N SER A 475 -30.37 -44.74 0.08
CA SER A 475 -31.75 -44.26 0.06
C SER A 475 -32.03 -43.49 -1.23
N GLN A 476 -33.23 -43.68 -1.77
CA GLN A 476 -33.65 -43.03 -3.02
C GLN A 476 -33.55 -41.50 -2.96
N SER A 477 -33.90 -40.90 -1.82
CA SER A 477 -33.76 -39.45 -1.61
C SER A 477 -32.31 -38.98 -1.75
N THR A 478 -31.34 -39.72 -1.19
CA THR A 478 -29.93 -39.34 -1.22
C THR A 478 -29.33 -39.44 -2.62
N VAL A 479 -29.80 -40.38 -3.44
CA VAL A 479 -29.35 -40.51 -4.83
C VAL A 479 -29.98 -39.42 -5.71
N GLU A 480 -31.24 -39.07 -5.48
CA GLU A 480 -31.93 -37.98 -6.19
C GLU A 480 -31.36 -36.61 -5.82
N ASP A 481 -31.04 -36.37 -4.54
CA ASP A 481 -30.41 -35.15 -4.04
C ASP A 481 -28.98 -34.96 -4.60
N ALA A 482 -28.29 -36.04 -4.96
CA ALA A 482 -26.92 -36.00 -5.48
C ALA A 482 -26.82 -35.48 -6.92
N GLN A 483 -27.95 -35.32 -7.64
CA GLN A 483 -28.02 -34.73 -8.99
C GLN A 483 -26.90 -35.22 -9.96
N ILE A 484 -26.69 -36.53 -10.04
CA ILE A 484 -25.58 -37.14 -10.80
C ILE A 484 -25.74 -36.86 -12.30
N GLN A 485 -24.94 -35.96 -12.88
CA GLN A 485 -25.00 -35.63 -14.33
C GLN A 485 -23.89 -36.28 -15.18
N CYS A 486 -22.85 -36.85 -14.57
CA CYS A 486 -21.83 -37.62 -15.29
C CYS A 486 -21.32 -38.79 -14.46
N TYR A 487 -20.62 -39.74 -15.09
CA TYR A 487 -19.99 -40.87 -14.43
C TYR A 487 -18.60 -41.14 -15.02
N MET A 488 -17.71 -41.73 -14.23
CA MET A 488 -16.35 -42.07 -14.65
C MET A 488 -16.10 -43.56 -14.58
N LEU A 489 -15.73 -44.18 -15.71
CA LEU A 489 -15.39 -45.60 -15.78
C LEU A 489 -13.97 -45.83 -16.33
N PRO A 490 -13.21 -46.81 -15.80
CA PRO A 490 -11.98 -47.27 -16.43
C PRO A 490 -12.29 -48.10 -17.69
N GLN A 491 -11.56 -47.88 -18.79
CA GLN A 491 -11.76 -48.62 -20.05
C GLN A 491 -11.49 -50.14 -19.96
N SER A 492 -10.77 -50.61 -18.94
CA SER A 492 -10.33 -52.02 -18.84
C SER A 492 -11.18 -52.89 -17.90
N THR A 493 -12.28 -52.38 -17.35
CA THR A 493 -13.16 -53.19 -16.50
C THR A 493 -14.45 -53.51 -17.26
N PRO A 494 -14.72 -54.79 -17.61
CA PRO A 494 -16.09 -55.19 -17.88
C PRO A 494 -16.91 -54.82 -16.64
N THR A 495 -18.14 -54.40 -16.85
CA THR A 495 -19.15 -53.83 -15.94
C THR A 495 -19.46 -54.62 -14.64
N ARG A 496 -18.62 -55.57 -14.21
CA ARG A 496 -18.90 -56.55 -13.17
C ARG A 496 -18.39 -56.25 -11.76
N ASP A 497 -17.67 -55.15 -11.49
CA ASP A 497 -17.33 -54.84 -10.09
C ASP A 497 -17.13 -53.32 -9.83
N ILE A 498 -18.13 -52.52 -10.23
CA ILE A 498 -18.28 -51.09 -9.84
C ILE A 498 -18.13 -50.91 -8.31
N ARG A 499 -18.43 -51.96 -7.53
CA ARG A 499 -18.36 -52.03 -6.06
C ARG A 499 -16.97 -51.76 -5.47
N LYS A 500 -15.89 -51.92 -6.24
CA LYS A 500 -14.49 -51.76 -5.77
C LYS A 500 -13.80 -50.51 -6.27
N ASP A 501 -14.44 -49.68 -7.10
CA ASP A 501 -13.81 -48.46 -7.62
C ASP A 501 -13.99 -47.29 -6.62
N PRO A 502 -12.90 -46.75 -6.03
CA PRO A 502 -12.98 -45.67 -5.05
C PRO A 502 -13.56 -44.35 -5.61
N TYR A 503 -13.74 -44.22 -6.94
CA TYR A 503 -14.31 -43.02 -7.57
C TYR A 503 -15.81 -43.10 -7.83
N VAL A 504 -16.40 -44.30 -7.85
CA VAL A 504 -17.87 -44.45 -7.77
C VAL A 504 -18.37 -43.91 -6.42
N ARG A 505 -17.55 -44.03 -5.37
CA ARG A 505 -17.81 -43.42 -4.06
C ARG A 505 -17.66 -41.89 -4.01
N ARG A 506 -17.04 -41.26 -5.02
CA ARG A 506 -16.89 -39.79 -5.10
C ARG A 506 -17.87 -39.11 -6.06
N LEU A 507 -18.64 -39.89 -6.84
CA LEU A 507 -19.73 -39.39 -7.67
C LEU A 507 -20.95 -38.97 -6.84
N VAL A 508 -20.95 -39.28 -5.55
CA VAL A 508 -21.89 -38.76 -4.57
C VAL A 508 -21.09 -37.85 -3.67
N GLY A 509 -21.44 -36.57 -3.64
CA GLY A 509 -20.77 -35.54 -2.84
C GLY A 509 -20.86 -35.81 -1.34
N THR A 510 -19.97 -36.66 -0.85
CA THR A 510 -19.68 -36.78 0.58
C THR A 510 -18.20 -36.55 0.78
N ASN A 511 -17.87 -35.57 1.63
CA ASN A 511 -16.54 -35.38 2.23
C ASN A 511 -15.89 -36.70 2.63
#